data_AF-A0A256H1F9-F1
#
_entry.id   AF-A0A256H1F9-F1
#
_cell.length_a   1.000
_cell.length_b   1.000
_cell.length_c   1.000
_cell.angle_alpha   90.00
_cell.angle_beta   90.00
_cell.angle_gamma   90.00
#
_symmetry.space_group_name_H-M   'P 1'
#
loop_
_entity.id
_entity.type
_entity.pdbx_description
1 polymer ?
#
loop_
_entity_poly.entity_id
_entity_poly.type
_entity_poly.pdbx_seq_one_letter_code
_entity_poly.pdbx_strand_id
1 'polypeptide(L)'
;MNVLQIDVEPWYCDLPMERWDARTDRVVENVDKILAMLSRTDNEATFFVLEDVARNHPDLVGRIRDAGHEIGSHGVSHRLLSELSPAELDDEIERSVDALRDAGVDGIEGFRAPKFSLNESTAWAIDVLEERGFRYDSSIFPVKTPLYGVPDAPRRPYKVGSDDLTRPREDGLWEVPLSTYRVPGLEFNLPVAGGFYLRALPYRFLRHALERRVAAGHPAVCYVHPWELDPTIPRVDEYAWFYYHRLGGAARKFQRLLNDFDFTTTERYLDSTEIRSERTTAELEA
;
A
#
# COMPACT_ATOMS: atom_id res chain seq x y z
N MET A 1 14.16 -2.37 9.54
CA MET A 1 13.05 -1.40 9.54
C MET A 1 11.85 -2.07 8.89
N ASN A 2 10.64 -1.75 9.34
CA ASN A 2 9.40 -2.22 8.71
C ASN A 2 8.80 -1.09 7.87
N VAL A 3 7.86 -1.43 6.99
CA VAL A 3 7.21 -0.49 6.07
C VAL A 3 5.73 -0.42 6.41
N LEU A 4 5.22 0.80 6.57
CA LEU A 4 3.80 1.06 6.75
C LEU A 4 3.27 1.91 5.60
N GLN A 5 2.13 1.51 5.07
CA GLN A 5 1.51 2.13 3.91
C GLN A 5 0.05 2.46 4.21
N ILE A 6 -0.42 3.59 3.70
CA ILE A 6 -1.77 4.09 3.93
C ILE A 6 -2.40 4.38 2.59
N ASP A 7 -3.49 3.68 2.29
CA ASP A 7 -4.20 3.85 1.03
C ASP A 7 -5.29 4.89 1.25
N VAL A 8 -4.99 6.12 0.85
CA VAL A 8 -5.84 7.29 1.10
C VAL A 8 -6.94 7.32 0.06
N GLU A 9 -7.98 6.57 0.38
CA GLU A 9 -9.19 6.46 -0.40
C GLU A 9 -10.43 6.82 0.44
N PRO A 10 -11.46 7.43 -0.18
CA PRO A 10 -12.74 7.60 0.46
C PRO A 10 -13.44 6.25 0.65
N TRP A 11 -14.30 6.15 1.66
CA TRP A 11 -15.08 4.94 1.97
C TRP A 11 -16.06 4.51 0.86
N TYR A 12 -16.19 5.31 -0.21
CA TYR A 12 -17.05 5.07 -1.36
C TYR A 12 -16.25 4.80 -2.66
N CYS A 13 -14.92 4.67 -2.59
CA CYS A 13 -14.03 4.54 -3.77
C CYS A 13 -14.41 3.39 -4.72
N ASP A 14 -15.09 2.36 -4.23
CA ASP A 14 -15.53 1.23 -5.07
C ASP A 14 -16.88 1.44 -5.79
N LEU A 15 -17.50 2.61 -5.62
CA LEU A 15 -18.64 3.02 -6.43
C LEU A 15 -18.15 3.69 -7.73
N PRO A 16 -18.95 3.69 -8.81
CA PRO A 16 -18.67 4.51 -9.98
C PRO A 16 -18.44 5.98 -9.60
N MET A 17 -17.43 6.62 -10.22
CA MET A 17 -16.98 7.97 -9.88
C MET A 17 -18.12 9.01 -9.95
N GLU A 18 -19.10 8.82 -10.83
CA GLU A 18 -20.26 9.71 -10.97
C GLU A 18 -21.14 9.75 -9.71
N ARG A 19 -20.91 8.85 -8.74
CA ARG A 19 -21.64 8.75 -7.48
C ARG A 19 -20.83 9.24 -6.27
N TRP A 20 -19.63 9.79 -6.47
CA TRP A 20 -18.74 10.21 -5.39
C TRP A 20 -19.19 11.54 -4.76
N ASP A 21 -19.53 12.56 -5.58
CA ASP A 21 -19.92 13.90 -5.12
C ASP A 21 -21.10 13.94 -4.13
N ALA A 22 -21.98 12.94 -4.19
CA ALA A 22 -23.16 12.86 -3.32
C ALA A 22 -22.87 12.30 -1.92
N ARG A 23 -21.60 12.00 -1.59
CA ARG A 23 -21.23 11.29 -0.38
C ARG A 23 -20.63 12.21 0.67
N THR A 24 -20.82 11.84 1.93
CA THR A 24 -20.20 12.54 3.05
C THR A 24 -18.71 12.24 3.06
N ASP A 25 -17.89 13.26 2.90
CA ASP A 25 -16.46 13.17 3.07
C ASP A 25 -16.10 12.86 4.55
N ARG A 26 -15.16 11.93 4.70
CA ARG A 26 -14.58 11.48 5.98
C ARG A 26 -13.05 11.36 5.90
N VAL A 27 -12.45 11.58 4.73
CA VAL A 27 -11.04 11.31 4.46
C VAL A 27 -10.17 12.21 5.33
N VAL A 28 -10.46 13.50 5.37
CA VAL A 28 -9.70 14.49 6.17
C VAL A 28 -9.65 14.08 7.65
N GLU A 29 -10.81 13.84 8.28
CA GLU A 29 -10.88 13.47 9.69
C GLU A 29 -10.16 12.15 9.99
N ASN A 30 -10.20 11.20 9.06
CA ASN A 30 -9.62 9.87 9.25
C ASN A 30 -8.11 9.85 9.05
N VAL A 31 -7.61 10.59 8.06
CA VAL A 31 -6.17 10.79 7.88
C VAL A 31 -5.58 11.57 9.05
N ASP A 32 -6.26 12.60 9.57
CA ASP A 32 -5.79 13.36 10.73
C ASP A 32 -5.62 12.48 11.97
N LYS A 33 -6.54 11.53 12.18
CA LYS A 33 -6.40 10.53 13.25
C LYS A 33 -5.17 9.66 13.03
N ILE A 34 -4.89 9.23 11.80
CA ILE A 34 -3.70 8.43 11.48
C ILE A 34 -2.43 9.24 11.73
N LEU A 35 -2.32 10.46 11.22
CA LEU A 35 -1.18 11.36 11.45
C LEU A 35 -0.92 11.56 12.95
N ALA A 36 -1.98 11.76 13.74
CA ALA A 36 -1.86 11.88 15.19
C ALA A 36 -1.40 10.58 15.87
N MET A 37 -1.77 9.41 15.35
CA MET A 37 -1.29 8.12 15.86
C MET A 37 0.20 7.91 15.52
N LEU A 38 0.59 8.18 14.26
CA LEU A 38 1.97 8.07 13.78
C LEU A 38 2.92 8.98 14.56
N SER A 39 2.53 10.24 14.74
CA SER A 39 3.31 11.22 15.52
C SER A 39 3.51 10.82 16.97
N ARG A 40 2.53 10.17 17.61
CA ARG A 40 2.64 9.73 19.02
C ARG A 40 3.56 8.53 19.21
N THR A 41 3.84 7.80 18.14
CA THR A 41 4.65 6.58 18.18
C THR A 41 5.94 6.72 17.40
N ASP A 42 6.29 7.94 16.96
CA ASP A 42 7.48 8.24 16.16
C ASP A 42 7.62 7.32 14.93
N ASN A 43 6.49 7.00 14.30
CA ASN A 43 6.43 6.16 13.10
C ASN A 43 6.21 7.01 11.86
N GLU A 44 6.73 6.52 10.74
CA GLU A 44 6.47 7.10 9.42
C GLU A 44 5.79 6.08 8.51
N ALA A 45 5.10 6.58 7.49
CA ALA A 45 4.38 5.77 6.54
C ALA A 45 4.44 6.40 5.14
N THR A 46 4.14 5.58 4.14
CA THR A 46 3.89 6.01 2.76
C THR A 46 2.39 6.12 2.54
N PHE A 47 1.91 7.27 2.08
CA PHE A 47 0.51 7.51 1.78
C PHE A 47 0.30 7.42 0.26
N PHE A 48 -0.38 6.38 -0.22
CA PHE A 48 -0.80 6.31 -1.61
C PHE A 48 -2.13 7.05 -1.75
N VAL A 49 -2.14 8.15 -2.50
CA VAL A 49 -3.27 9.08 -2.54
C VAL A 49 -3.97 9.00 -3.89
N LEU A 50 -5.31 8.83 -3.85
CA LEU A 50 -6.14 8.94 -5.04
C LEU A 50 -6.20 10.38 -5.56
N GLU A 51 -6.25 10.55 -6.88
CA GLU A 51 -6.37 11.86 -7.53
C GLU A 51 -7.53 12.70 -6.99
N ASP A 52 -8.69 12.08 -6.73
CA ASP A 52 -9.86 12.75 -6.15
C ASP A 52 -9.55 13.40 -4.79
N VAL A 53 -8.81 12.70 -3.92
CA VAL A 53 -8.41 13.25 -2.62
C VAL A 53 -7.40 14.38 -2.80
N ALA A 54 -6.42 14.21 -3.70
CA ALA A 54 -5.40 15.22 -3.95
C ALA A 54 -6.01 16.53 -4.46
N ARG A 55 -7.00 16.46 -5.36
CA ARG A 55 -7.66 17.64 -5.93
C ARG A 55 -8.62 18.32 -4.98
N ASN A 56 -9.40 17.53 -4.23
CA ASN A 56 -10.42 18.08 -3.34
C ASN A 56 -9.84 18.53 -2.00
N HIS A 57 -8.70 17.96 -1.59
CA HIS A 57 -8.06 18.24 -0.30
C HIS A 57 -6.54 18.43 -0.41
N PRO A 58 -6.04 19.39 -1.22
CA PRO A 58 -4.59 19.63 -1.37
C PRO A 58 -3.94 20.00 -0.03
N ASP A 59 -4.65 20.69 0.86
CA ASP A 59 -4.17 21.01 2.22
C ASP A 59 -3.95 19.74 3.08
N LEU A 60 -4.74 18.68 2.87
CA LEU A 60 -4.54 17.40 3.55
C LEU A 60 -3.24 16.74 3.06
N VAL A 61 -3.01 16.72 1.75
CA VAL A 61 -1.79 16.19 1.13
C VAL A 61 -0.57 16.97 1.63
N GLY A 62 -0.65 18.30 1.68
CA GLY A 62 0.38 19.15 2.25
C GLY A 62 0.71 18.80 3.70
N ARG A 63 -0.30 18.52 4.53
CA ARG A 63 -0.09 18.09 5.94
C ARG A 63 0.57 16.72 6.06
N ILE A 64 0.25 15.77 5.17
CA ILE A 64 0.94 14.47 5.13
C ILE A 64 2.43 14.68 4.85
N ARG A 65 2.75 15.47 3.82
CA ARG A 65 4.13 15.82 3.44
C ARG A 65 4.87 16.52 4.59
N ASP A 66 4.26 17.56 5.15
CA ASP A 66 4.87 18.40 6.19
C ASP A 66 5.09 17.62 7.51
N ALA A 67 4.36 16.52 7.71
CA ALA A 67 4.59 15.57 8.80
C ALA A 67 5.76 14.60 8.56
N GLY A 68 6.44 14.67 7.41
CA GLY A 68 7.61 13.85 7.08
C GLY A 68 7.28 12.49 6.49
N HIS A 69 6.05 12.28 6.03
CA HIS A 69 5.61 11.04 5.39
C HIS A 69 5.82 11.10 3.87
N GLU A 70 6.03 9.93 3.28
CA GLU A 70 6.14 9.78 1.82
C GLU A 70 4.75 9.79 1.19
N ILE A 71 4.63 10.31 -0.04
CA ILE A 71 3.38 10.32 -0.80
C ILE A 71 3.61 9.64 -2.16
N GLY A 72 2.78 8.64 -2.45
CA GLY A 72 2.75 7.91 -3.72
C GLY A 72 1.42 8.07 -4.44
N SER A 73 1.38 7.66 -5.72
CA SER A 73 0.15 7.65 -6.52
C SER A 73 -0.69 6.40 -6.23
N HIS A 74 -2.01 6.59 -6.09
CA HIS A 74 -2.99 5.50 -6.03
C HIS A 74 -3.91 5.46 -7.27
N GLY A 75 -3.53 6.14 -8.36
CA GLY A 75 -4.34 6.27 -9.58
C GLY A 75 -5.51 7.24 -9.43
N VAL A 76 -6.53 7.06 -10.29
CA VAL A 76 -7.67 7.97 -10.40
C VAL A 76 -8.98 7.25 -10.10
N SER A 77 -9.34 6.24 -10.90
CA SER A 77 -10.72 5.75 -10.92
C SER A 77 -11.01 4.66 -9.89
N HIS A 78 -9.99 4.22 -9.15
CA HIS A 78 -10.04 3.05 -8.27
C HIS A 78 -10.56 1.76 -8.97
N ARG A 79 -10.38 1.67 -10.29
CA ARG A 79 -10.71 0.48 -11.10
C ARG A 79 -9.61 -0.56 -10.97
N LEU A 80 -9.94 -1.82 -11.18
CA LEU A 80 -8.95 -2.89 -11.28
C LEU A 80 -8.07 -2.64 -12.51
N LEU A 81 -6.78 -2.99 -12.45
CA LEU A 81 -5.91 -2.94 -13.63
C LEU A 81 -6.46 -3.77 -14.80
N SER A 82 -7.19 -4.85 -14.53
CA SER A 82 -7.83 -5.69 -15.56
C SER A 82 -8.97 -4.99 -16.32
N GLU A 83 -9.46 -3.85 -15.80
CA GLU A 83 -10.50 -3.01 -16.42
C GLU A 83 -9.89 -1.84 -17.20
N LEU A 84 -8.56 -1.74 -17.25
CA LEU A 84 -7.82 -0.70 -17.94
C LEU A 84 -7.02 -1.29 -19.11
N SER A 85 -6.88 -0.50 -20.17
CA SER A 85 -5.82 -0.66 -21.15
C SER A 85 -4.53 0.04 -20.69
N PRO A 86 -3.36 -0.30 -21.27
CA PRO A 86 -2.11 0.40 -20.99
C PRO A 86 -2.22 1.93 -21.16
N ALA A 87 -2.90 2.39 -22.20
CA ALA A 87 -3.09 3.82 -22.45
C ALA A 87 -4.02 4.49 -21.42
N GLU A 88 -5.02 3.77 -20.90
CA GLU A 88 -5.86 4.30 -19.81
C GLU A 88 -5.10 4.37 -18.49
N LEU A 89 -4.27 3.37 -18.16
CA LEU A 89 -3.42 3.44 -16.97
C LEU A 89 -2.41 4.60 -17.08
N ASP A 90 -1.83 4.79 -18.26
CA ASP A 90 -0.89 5.86 -18.54
C ASP A 90 -1.53 7.26 -18.33
N ASP A 91 -2.75 7.48 -18.84
CA ASP A 91 -3.54 8.70 -18.60
C ASP A 91 -3.89 8.89 -17.12
N GLU A 92 -4.31 7.82 -16.44
CA GLU A 92 -4.63 7.87 -15.01
C GLU A 92 -3.39 8.21 -14.16
N ILE A 93 -2.22 7.66 -14.50
CA ILE A 93 -0.95 7.99 -13.86
C ILE A 93 -0.61 9.47 -14.05
N GLU A 94 -0.66 9.97 -15.29
CA GLU A 94 -0.34 11.37 -15.59
C GLU A 94 -1.21 12.33 -14.78
N ARG A 95 -2.52 12.09 -14.79
CA ARG A 95 -3.49 12.91 -14.04
C ARG A 95 -3.30 12.81 -12.52
N SER A 96 -3.02 11.62 -12.00
CA SER A 96 -2.76 11.42 -10.57
C SER A 96 -1.50 12.14 -10.13
N VAL A 97 -0.42 12.03 -10.91
CA VAL A 97 0.86 12.69 -10.63
C VAL A 97 0.72 14.21 -10.71
N ASP A 98 0.01 14.74 -11.71
CA ASP A 98 -0.22 16.18 -11.83
C ASP A 98 -1.06 16.73 -10.68
N ALA A 99 -2.10 16.03 -10.24
CA ALA A 99 -2.89 16.43 -9.07
C ALA A 99 -2.05 16.46 -7.77
N LEU A 100 -1.13 15.51 -7.60
CA LEU A 100 -0.23 15.48 -6.45
C LEU A 100 0.80 16.62 -6.50
N ARG A 101 1.34 16.94 -7.69
CA ARG A 101 2.21 18.11 -7.90
C ARG A 101 1.48 19.42 -7.63
N ASP A 102 0.24 19.55 -8.08
CA ASP A 102 -0.60 20.72 -7.78
C ASP A 102 -0.88 20.86 -6.28
N ALA A 103 -0.91 19.75 -5.53
CA ALA A 103 -0.97 19.73 -4.07
C ALA A 103 0.39 19.95 -3.38
N GLY A 104 1.45 20.20 -4.16
CA GLY A 104 2.80 20.51 -3.68
C GLY A 104 3.67 19.29 -3.36
N VAL A 105 3.42 18.15 -3.99
CA VAL A 105 4.26 16.95 -3.87
C VAL A 105 5.10 16.78 -5.13
N ASP A 106 6.40 16.93 -4.99
CA ASP A 106 7.37 16.64 -6.04
C ASP A 106 7.96 15.24 -5.86
N GLY A 107 8.54 14.67 -6.93
CA GLY A 107 9.31 13.43 -6.84
C GLY A 107 8.48 12.21 -6.43
N ILE A 108 7.32 12.00 -7.06
CA ILE A 108 6.47 10.83 -6.78
C ILE A 108 7.15 9.58 -7.33
N GLU A 109 7.74 8.78 -6.44
CA GLU A 109 8.51 7.57 -6.79
C GLU A 109 7.69 6.27 -6.72
N GLY A 110 6.57 6.29 -6.01
CA GLY A 110 5.80 5.11 -5.65
C GLY A 110 4.41 5.03 -6.26
N PHE A 111 4.04 3.84 -6.73
CA PHE A 111 2.69 3.53 -7.17
C PHE A 111 2.05 2.41 -6.33
N ARG A 112 0.72 2.45 -6.25
CA ARG A 112 -0.11 1.33 -5.78
C ARG A 112 -1.36 1.20 -6.63
N ALA A 113 -1.54 0.03 -7.22
CA ALA A 113 -2.74 -0.35 -7.92
C ALA A 113 -3.91 -0.55 -6.94
N PRO A 114 -5.10 0.01 -7.26
CA PRO A 114 -6.34 -0.29 -6.56
C PRO A 114 -6.55 -1.79 -6.36
N LYS A 115 -7.01 -2.16 -5.16
CA LYS A 115 -7.36 -3.55 -4.77
C LYS A 115 -6.21 -4.57 -4.93
N PHE A 116 -4.96 -4.13 -4.97
CA PHE A 116 -3.80 -5.00 -5.23
C PHE A 116 -3.95 -5.77 -6.55
N SER A 117 -4.52 -5.13 -7.57
CA SER A 117 -4.95 -5.77 -8.81
C SER A 117 -3.83 -6.12 -9.80
N LEU A 118 -2.57 -5.95 -9.41
CA LEU A 118 -1.42 -6.43 -10.17
C LEU A 118 -1.28 -7.95 -10.03
N ASN A 119 -1.36 -8.65 -11.15
CA ASN A 119 -1.20 -10.09 -11.29
C ASN A 119 -0.73 -10.45 -12.71
N GLU A 120 -0.63 -11.73 -13.03
CA GLU A 120 -0.09 -12.22 -14.29
C GLU A 120 -0.85 -11.67 -15.52
N SER A 121 -2.15 -11.42 -15.41
CA SER A 121 -2.95 -10.84 -16.51
C SER A 121 -2.79 -9.33 -16.69
N THR A 122 -2.24 -8.65 -15.68
CA THR A 122 -2.05 -7.20 -15.62
C THR A 122 -0.57 -6.80 -15.50
N ALA A 123 0.35 -7.75 -15.71
CA ALA A 123 1.79 -7.54 -15.58
C ALA A 123 2.35 -6.47 -16.53
N TRP A 124 1.65 -6.19 -17.64
CA TRP A 124 1.92 -5.06 -18.54
C TRP A 124 1.94 -3.70 -17.83
N ALA A 125 1.28 -3.57 -16.67
CA ALA A 125 1.29 -2.33 -15.90
C ALA A 125 2.70 -1.98 -15.40
N ILE A 126 3.57 -2.97 -15.20
CA ILE A 126 4.97 -2.73 -14.81
C ILE A 126 5.69 -1.91 -15.89
N ASP A 127 5.49 -2.25 -17.16
CA ASP A 127 6.13 -1.53 -18.27
C ASP A 127 5.71 -0.05 -18.28
N VAL A 128 4.40 0.21 -18.09
CA VAL A 128 3.86 1.59 -18.02
C VAL A 128 4.47 2.36 -16.84
N LEU A 129 4.63 1.72 -15.68
CA LEU A 129 5.22 2.33 -14.50
C LEU A 129 6.72 2.64 -14.70
N GLU A 130 7.46 1.72 -15.31
CA GLU A 130 8.88 1.94 -15.65
C GLU A 130 9.05 3.07 -16.67
N GLU A 131 8.21 3.10 -17.72
CA GLU A 131 8.21 4.17 -18.73
C GLU A 131 7.93 5.55 -18.13
N ARG A 132 7.06 5.62 -17.13
CA ARG A 132 6.75 6.85 -16.38
C ARG A 132 7.77 7.18 -15.30
N GLY A 133 8.78 6.33 -15.10
CA GLY A 133 9.89 6.58 -14.19
C GLY A 133 9.57 6.35 -12.72
N PHE A 134 8.55 5.55 -12.39
CA PHE A 134 8.35 5.10 -11.02
C PHE A 134 9.55 4.25 -10.57
N ARG A 135 9.94 4.42 -9.31
CA ARG A 135 11.01 3.64 -8.69
C ARG A 135 10.48 2.32 -8.14
N TYR A 136 9.25 2.32 -7.63
CA TYR A 136 8.66 1.13 -7.03
C TYR A 136 7.15 1.04 -7.20
N ASP A 137 6.65 -0.19 -7.16
CA ASP A 137 5.27 -0.58 -6.96
C ASP A 137 5.08 -1.31 -5.62
N SER A 138 3.88 -1.23 -5.07
CA SER A 138 3.49 -2.01 -3.89
C SER A 138 2.07 -2.55 -4.07
N SER A 139 1.88 -3.32 -5.14
CA SER A 139 0.59 -3.89 -5.53
C SER A 139 0.54 -5.41 -5.46
N ILE A 140 1.67 -6.10 -5.36
CA ILE A 140 1.66 -7.56 -5.29
C ILE A 140 1.36 -8.01 -3.86
N PHE A 141 0.27 -8.76 -3.73
CA PHE A 141 -0.03 -9.51 -2.53
C PHE A 141 0.28 -10.99 -2.76
N PRO A 142 1.30 -11.59 -2.09
CA PRO A 142 1.68 -13.00 -2.30
C PRO A 142 0.67 -14.01 -1.74
N VAL A 143 -0.56 -14.02 -2.23
CA VAL A 143 -1.70 -14.77 -1.68
C VAL A 143 -2.53 -15.31 -2.84
N LYS A 144 -3.38 -16.31 -2.56
CA LYS A 144 -4.34 -16.82 -3.54
C LYS A 144 -5.73 -16.37 -3.15
N THR A 145 -6.31 -15.43 -3.90
CA THR A 145 -7.71 -15.00 -3.72
C THR A 145 -8.46 -15.02 -5.06
N PRO A 146 -9.80 -14.96 -5.07
CA PRO A 146 -10.56 -14.84 -6.32
C PRO A 146 -10.37 -13.50 -7.06
N LEU A 147 -10.00 -12.43 -6.36
CA LEU A 147 -9.95 -11.07 -6.91
C LEU A 147 -8.53 -10.63 -7.31
N TYR A 148 -7.53 -11.06 -6.55
CA TYR A 148 -6.14 -10.64 -6.71
C TYR A 148 -5.15 -11.65 -6.12
N GLY A 149 -3.87 -11.38 -6.37
CA GLY A 149 -2.74 -11.97 -5.67
C GLY A 149 -1.90 -12.89 -6.56
N VAL A 150 -0.61 -12.95 -6.23
CA VAL A 150 0.41 -13.72 -6.95
C VAL A 150 1.04 -14.69 -5.95
N PRO A 151 0.47 -15.90 -5.75
CA PRO A 151 0.82 -16.78 -4.61
C PRO A 151 2.32 -17.14 -4.51
N ASP A 152 2.97 -17.21 -5.66
CA ASP A 152 4.38 -17.61 -5.81
C ASP A 152 5.34 -16.42 -5.88
N ALA A 153 4.84 -15.18 -5.80
CA ALA A 153 5.68 -13.99 -5.75
C ALA A 153 6.64 -14.01 -4.54
N PRO A 154 7.86 -13.48 -4.70
CA PRO A 154 8.76 -13.22 -3.59
C PRO A 154 8.03 -12.47 -2.48
N ARG A 155 8.20 -12.93 -1.24
CA ARG A 155 7.59 -12.31 -0.07
C ARG A 155 8.51 -11.29 0.57
N ARG A 156 9.43 -10.69 -0.18
CA ARG A 156 10.39 -9.68 0.27
C ARG A 156 10.59 -8.72 -0.89
N PRO A 157 10.96 -7.45 -0.65
CA PRO A 157 11.23 -6.52 -1.73
C PRO A 157 12.26 -7.08 -2.73
N TYR A 158 11.97 -6.89 -4.02
CA TYR A 158 12.71 -7.44 -5.16
C TYR A 158 12.45 -6.56 -6.39
N LYS A 159 13.33 -6.59 -7.38
CA LYS A 159 13.04 -5.95 -8.67
C LYS A 159 12.21 -6.89 -9.54
N VAL A 160 11.13 -6.39 -10.09
CA VAL A 160 10.12 -7.14 -10.84
C VAL A 160 10.20 -6.80 -12.33
N GLY A 161 9.70 -7.68 -13.18
CA GLY A 161 9.49 -7.44 -14.61
C GLY A 161 8.10 -7.90 -15.04
N SER A 162 7.60 -7.32 -16.12
CA SER A 162 6.30 -7.67 -16.72
C SER A 162 6.26 -9.09 -17.30
N ASP A 163 7.41 -9.69 -17.59
CA ASP A 163 7.55 -11.03 -18.16
C ASP A 163 7.27 -12.15 -17.14
N ASP A 164 7.69 -11.96 -15.88
CA ASP A 164 7.46 -12.91 -14.78
C ASP A 164 7.46 -12.20 -13.42
N LEU A 165 6.27 -11.99 -12.86
CA LEU A 165 6.07 -11.36 -11.56
C LEU A 165 6.72 -12.14 -10.40
N THR A 166 7.07 -13.41 -10.59
CA THR A 166 7.58 -14.29 -9.53
C THR A 166 9.10 -14.38 -9.50
N ARG A 167 9.78 -13.85 -10.53
CA ARG A 167 11.23 -13.99 -10.69
C ARG A 167 11.94 -12.65 -10.47
N PRO A 168 12.77 -12.53 -9.43
CA PRO A 168 13.59 -11.34 -9.23
C PRO A 168 14.52 -11.05 -10.40
N ARG A 169 14.61 -9.77 -10.77
CA ARG A 169 15.55 -9.21 -11.74
C ARG A 169 16.71 -8.49 -11.06
N GLU A 170 17.75 -8.19 -11.82
CA GLU A 170 18.90 -7.37 -11.37
C GLU A 170 18.60 -5.87 -11.49
N ASP A 171 17.77 -5.52 -12.47
CA ASP A 171 17.31 -4.18 -12.83
C ASP A 171 15.77 -4.12 -12.89
N GLY A 172 15.24 -2.92 -13.06
CA GLY A 172 13.81 -2.66 -13.15
C GLY A 172 13.18 -2.12 -11.87
N LEU A 173 11.84 -2.02 -11.90
CA LEU A 173 10.98 -1.51 -10.84
C LEU A 173 11.10 -2.34 -9.56
N TRP A 174 11.22 -1.70 -8.42
CA TRP A 174 11.10 -2.40 -7.13
C TRP A 174 9.65 -2.78 -6.87
N GLU A 175 9.37 -4.06 -6.62
CA GLU A 175 8.13 -4.48 -5.98
C GLU A 175 8.32 -4.58 -4.46
N VAL A 176 7.39 -3.99 -3.72
CA VAL A 176 7.33 -4.04 -2.25
C VAL A 176 6.08 -4.82 -1.81
N PRO A 177 6.19 -6.16 -1.74
CA PRO A 177 5.01 -7.01 -1.59
C PRO A 177 4.48 -7.02 -0.15
N LEU A 178 3.16 -7.11 -0.02
CA LEU A 178 2.49 -7.11 1.27
C LEU A 178 2.82 -8.35 2.13
N SER A 179 2.79 -8.16 3.46
CA SER A 179 3.14 -9.24 4.39
C SER A 179 2.17 -10.42 4.38
N THR A 180 2.76 -11.60 4.23
CA THR A 180 2.10 -12.88 4.43
C THR A 180 2.86 -13.76 5.41
N TYR A 181 2.15 -14.75 5.96
CA TYR A 181 2.69 -15.73 6.89
C TYR A 181 2.36 -17.14 6.43
N ARG A 182 3.38 -18.01 6.36
CA ARG A 182 3.20 -19.44 6.11
C ARG A 182 3.10 -20.14 7.46
N VAL A 183 1.90 -20.60 7.79
CA VAL A 183 1.69 -21.44 8.97
C VAL A 183 2.31 -22.81 8.68
N PRO A 184 3.13 -23.36 9.58
CA PRO A 184 3.67 -24.71 9.41
C PRO A 184 2.54 -25.73 9.17
N GLY A 185 2.64 -26.48 8.07
CA GLY A 185 1.65 -27.48 7.68
C GLY A 185 0.50 -26.96 6.78
N LEU A 186 0.46 -25.66 6.47
CA LEU A 186 -0.43 -25.11 5.44
C LEU A 186 0.37 -24.77 4.17
N GLU A 187 -0.19 -25.11 3.02
CA GLU A 187 0.45 -24.88 1.71
C GLU A 187 0.14 -23.50 1.11
N PHE A 188 -0.61 -22.65 1.82
CA PHE A 188 -0.97 -21.31 1.36
C PHE A 188 -0.41 -20.22 2.27
N ASN A 189 -0.20 -19.04 1.67
CA ASN A 189 0.22 -17.84 2.36
C ASN A 189 -0.99 -17.19 3.03
N LEU A 190 -0.97 -17.07 4.37
CA LEU A 190 -2.00 -16.35 5.10
C LEU A 190 -1.70 -14.82 5.07
N PRO A 191 -2.66 -13.99 4.65
CA PRO A 191 -2.49 -12.54 4.67
C PRO A 191 -2.40 -12.00 6.09
N VAL A 192 -1.37 -11.19 6.38
CA VAL A 192 -1.18 -10.58 7.72
C VAL A 192 -0.79 -9.09 7.64
N ALA A 193 -0.83 -8.50 6.45
CA ALA A 193 -0.39 -7.13 6.19
C ALA A 193 -1.32 -6.06 6.76
N GLY A 194 -2.63 -6.28 6.78
CA GLY A 194 -3.52 -5.15 6.97
C GLY A 194 -4.98 -5.39 6.61
N GLY A 195 -5.68 -4.28 6.38
CA GLY A 195 -7.04 -4.23 5.89
C GLY A 195 -8.03 -5.14 6.63
N PHE A 196 -8.77 -5.95 5.87
CA PHE A 196 -9.69 -6.95 6.41
C PHE A 196 -9.03 -7.86 7.46
N TYR A 197 -7.78 -8.30 7.24
CA TYR A 197 -7.10 -9.25 8.11
C TYR A 197 -6.68 -8.63 9.45
N LEU A 198 -6.35 -7.33 9.47
CA LEU A 198 -6.16 -6.58 10.71
C LEU A 198 -7.44 -6.64 11.57
N ARG A 199 -8.61 -6.49 10.96
CA ARG A 199 -9.91 -6.53 11.67
C ARG A 199 -10.31 -7.94 12.08
N ALA A 200 -10.17 -8.91 11.18
CA ALA A 200 -10.63 -10.28 11.38
C ALA A 200 -9.76 -11.06 12.39
N LEU A 201 -8.44 -11.05 12.21
CA LEU A 201 -7.52 -11.93 12.94
C LEU A 201 -7.27 -11.45 14.39
N PRO A 202 -7.03 -12.35 15.36
CA PRO A 202 -6.58 -11.96 16.69
C PRO A 202 -5.24 -11.22 16.64
N TYR A 203 -5.13 -10.10 17.37
CA TYR A 203 -3.90 -9.28 17.33
C TYR A 203 -2.64 -10.06 17.76
N ARG A 204 -2.76 -10.95 18.76
CA ARG A 204 -1.63 -11.79 19.20
C ARG A 204 -1.08 -12.67 18.06
N PHE A 205 -1.96 -13.12 17.17
CA PHE A 205 -1.57 -13.90 16.00
C PHE A 205 -0.89 -13.02 14.95
N LEU A 206 -1.48 -11.85 14.63
CA LEU A 206 -0.88 -10.89 13.70
C LEU A 206 0.53 -10.49 14.14
N ARG A 207 0.68 -10.09 15.40
CA ARG A 207 1.98 -9.75 16.00
C ARG A 207 2.98 -10.89 15.86
N HIS A 208 2.60 -12.12 16.25
CA HIS A 208 3.47 -13.29 16.12
C HIS A 208 3.93 -13.53 14.67
N ALA A 209 2.99 -13.43 13.72
CA ALA A 209 3.28 -13.63 12.30
C ALA A 209 4.29 -12.59 11.77
N LEU A 210 4.10 -11.31 12.14
CA LEU A 210 5.00 -10.22 11.74
C LEU A 210 6.37 -10.34 12.45
N GLU A 211 6.41 -10.64 13.74
CA GLU A 211 7.67 -10.88 14.49
C GLU A 211 8.49 -12.01 13.85
N ARG A 212 7.85 -13.12 13.44
CA ARG A 212 8.54 -14.23 12.77
C ARG A 212 9.08 -13.86 11.40
N ARG A 213 8.39 -12.99 10.69
CA ARG A 213 8.82 -12.48 9.39
C ARG A 213 10.04 -11.56 9.54
N VAL A 214 10.00 -10.64 10.50
CA VAL A 214 11.11 -9.76 10.85
C VAL A 214 12.33 -10.56 11.32
N ALA A 215 12.13 -11.57 12.17
CA ALA A 215 13.19 -12.46 12.63
C ALA A 215 13.84 -13.29 11.50
N ALA A 216 13.12 -13.51 10.39
CA ALA A 216 13.65 -14.16 9.19
C ALA A 216 14.37 -13.19 8.24
N GLY A 217 14.57 -11.92 8.64
CA GLY A 217 15.24 -10.90 7.83
C GLY A 217 14.37 -10.27 6.74
N HIS A 218 13.04 -10.41 6.82
CA HIS A 218 12.11 -9.78 5.89
C HIS A 218 11.32 -8.67 6.60
N PRO A 219 11.15 -7.49 5.99
CA PRO A 219 10.39 -6.41 6.62
C PRO A 219 8.92 -6.82 6.79
N ALA A 220 8.30 -6.44 7.91
CA ALA A 220 6.85 -6.32 7.92
C ALA A 220 6.45 -5.16 7.00
N VAL A 221 5.70 -5.46 5.95
CA VAL A 221 5.04 -4.50 5.07
C VAL A 221 3.55 -4.55 5.39
N CYS A 222 3.03 -3.49 5.99
CA CYS A 222 1.66 -3.40 6.49
C CYS A 222 0.89 -2.25 5.85
N TYR A 223 -0.43 -2.38 5.76
CA TYR A 223 -1.28 -1.32 5.23
C TYR A 223 -2.62 -1.16 5.95
N VAL A 224 -3.21 0.02 5.87
CA VAL A 224 -4.61 0.30 6.24
C VAL A 224 -5.19 1.38 5.33
N HIS A 225 -6.50 1.40 5.19
CA HIS A 225 -7.22 2.54 4.64
C HIS A 225 -7.77 3.42 5.78
N PRO A 226 -7.80 4.76 5.64
CA PRO A 226 -8.32 5.65 6.66
C PRO A 226 -9.74 5.30 7.12
N TRP A 227 -10.62 4.92 6.18
CA TRP A 227 -12.00 4.54 6.48
C TRP A 227 -12.12 3.27 7.33
N GLU A 228 -11.13 2.38 7.31
CA GLU A 228 -11.16 1.14 8.11
C GLU A 228 -11.03 1.42 9.61
N LEU A 229 -10.51 2.59 9.98
CA LEU A 229 -10.33 3.03 11.37
C LEU A 229 -11.52 3.86 11.87
N ASP A 230 -12.52 4.09 11.03
CA ASP A 230 -13.73 4.83 11.34
C ASP A 230 -14.95 3.90 11.41
N PRO A 231 -15.44 3.57 12.61
CA PRO A 231 -16.61 2.71 12.75
C PRO A 231 -17.93 3.41 12.39
N THR A 232 -17.89 4.70 12.06
CA THR A 232 -19.08 5.53 11.77
C THR A 232 -19.32 5.74 10.29
N ILE A 233 -18.50 5.12 9.41
CA ILE A 233 -18.70 5.19 7.97
C ILE A 233 -20.12 4.74 7.59
N PRO A 234 -20.77 5.42 6.64
CA PRO A 234 -22.08 5.00 6.18
C PRO A 234 -22.03 3.61 5.51
N ARG A 235 -23.18 2.94 5.50
CA ARG A 235 -23.33 1.70 4.73
C ARG A 235 -23.66 2.00 3.28
N VAL A 236 -23.03 1.23 2.39
CA VAL A 236 -23.28 1.16 0.95
C VAL A 236 -23.94 -0.17 0.68
N ASP A 237 -25.09 -0.18 0.00
CA ASP A 237 -25.86 -1.41 -0.22
C ASP A 237 -25.12 -2.39 -1.15
N GLU A 238 -24.30 -1.86 -2.07
CA GLU A 238 -23.47 -2.62 -3.01
C GLU A 238 -22.24 -3.25 -2.36
N TYR A 239 -21.86 -2.82 -1.16
CA TYR A 239 -20.65 -3.30 -0.49
C TYR A 239 -20.89 -4.63 0.23
N ALA A 240 -19.93 -5.53 0.05
CA ALA A 240 -19.96 -6.83 0.70
C ALA A 240 -19.78 -6.72 2.23
N TRP A 241 -20.18 -7.78 2.95
CA TRP A 241 -20.14 -7.83 4.40
C TRP A 241 -18.74 -7.57 5.00
N PHE A 242 -17.66 -7.86 4.26
CA PHE A 242 -16.29 -7.77 4.74
C PHE A 242 -15.80 -6.32 4.92
N TYR A 243 -16.39 -5.35 4.23
CA TYR A 243 -16.12 -3.91 4.45
C TYR A 243 -16.43 -3.52 5.91
N TYR A 244 -17.55 -4.02 6.43
CA TYR A 244 -18.04 -3.65 7.76
C TYR A 244 -17.61 -4.62 8.88
N HIS A 245 -16.90 -5.69 8.54
CA HIS A 245 -16.52 -6.71 9.52
C HIS A 245 -15.56 -6.15 10.58
N ARG A 246 -16.03 -6.09 11.84
CA ARG A 246 -15.23 -5.72 13.03
C ARG A 246 -14.54 -4.34 12.95
N LEU A 247 -15.13 -3.36 12.25
CA LEU A 247 -14.60 -1.99 12.16
C LEU A 247 -14.31 -1.35 13.52
N GLY A 248 -15.21 -1.51 14.51
CA GLY A 248 -15.05 -0.90 15.84
C GLY A 248 -13.78 -1.30 16.62
N GLY A 249 -13.10 -2.38 16.24
CA GLY A 249 -11.84 -2.81 16.84
C GLY A 249 -10.58 -2.40 16.07
N ALA A 250 -10.72 -1.87 14.86
CA ALA A 250 -9.62 -1.66 13.93
C ALA A 250 -8.63 -0.60 14.44
N ALA A 251 -9.10 0.60 14.78
CA ALA A 251 -8.28 1.68 15.32
C ALA A 251 -7.44 1.25 16.55
N ARG A 252 -8.04 0.46 17.46
CA ARG A 252 -7.32 -0.06 18.63
C ARG A 252 -6.21 -1.04 18.25
N LYS A 253 -6.45 -1.91 17.27
CA LYS A 253 -5.43 -2.85 16.80
C LYS A 253 -4.32 -2.14 16.04
N PHE A 254 -4.67 -1.15 15.23
CA PHE A 254 -3.72 -0.32 14.51
C PHE A 254 -2.80 0.44 15.49
N GLN A 255 -3.35 1.10 16.50
CA GLN A 255 -2.54 1.75 17.54
C GLN A 255 -1.60 0.77 18.25
N ARG A 256 -2.04 -0.47 18.51
CA ARG A 256 -1.15 -1.50 19.09
C ARG A 256 -0.03 -1.90 18.14
N LEU A 257 -0.34 -2.01 16.84
CA LEU A 257 0.64 -2.32 15.81
C LEU A 257 1.75 -1.27 15.80
N LEU A 258 1.38 0.02 15.80
CA LEU A 258 2.32 1.14 15.85
C LEU A 258 3.17 1.19 17.13
N ASN A 259 2.65 0.68 18.25
CA ASN A 259 3.40 0.60 19.51
C ASN A 259 4.37 -0.60 19.57
N ASP A 260 4.09 -1.67 18.81
CA ASP A 260 4.85 -2.93 18.89
C ASP A 260 5.93 -3.03 17.79
N PHE A 261 5.88 -2.18 16.76
CA PHE A 261 6.78 -2.21 15.60
C PHE A 261 7.17 -0.79 15.18
N ASP A 262 8.45 -0.64 14.79
CA ASP A 262 8.95 0.59 14.18
C ASP A 262 8.77 0.53 12.66
N PHE A 263 8.08 1.51 12.11
CA PHE A 263 7.78 1.68 10.69
C PHE A 263 8.44 2.93 10.13
N THR A 264 8.86 2.82 8.87
CA THR A 264 9.35 3.91 8.04
C THR A 264 8.64 3.92 6.68
N THR A 265 8.97 4.90 5.84
CA THR A 265 8.47 5.01 4.47
C THR A 265 9.07 3.93 3.56
N THR A 266 8.40 3.63 2.46
CA THR A 266 8.89 2.69 1.44
C THR A 266 10.20 3.20 0.84
N GLU A 267 10.28 4.47 0.44
CA GLU A 267 11.51 5.12 -0.07
C GLU A 267 12.70 4.88 0.86
N ARG A 268 12.60 5.26 2.14
CA ARG A 268 13.69 5.13 3.11
C ARG A 268 14.10 3.68 3.34
N TYR A 269 13.13 2.77 3.30
CA TYR A 269 13.43 1.34 3.37
C TYR A 269 14.26 0.88 2.16
N LEU A 270 13.89 1.29 0.94
CA LEU A 270 14.61 0.93 -0.29
C LEU A 270 16.01 1.53 -0.32
N ASP A 271 16.17 2.82 0.03
CA ASP A 271 17.49 3.47 0.17
C ASP A 271 18.41 2.67 1.10
N SER A 272 17.89 2.26 2.27
CA SER A 272 18.66 1.48 3.23
C SER A 272 19.05 0.09 2.71
N THR A 273 18.27 -0.46 1.78
CA THR A 273 18.50 -1.77 1.17
C THR A 273 19.58 -1.67 0.10
N GLU A 274 19.51 -0.65 -0.75
CA GLU A 274 20.49 -0.40 -1.82
C GLU A 274 21.88 -0.11 -1.25
N ILE A 275 21.96 0.75 -0.22
CA ILE A 275 23.22 1.05 0.49
C ILE A 275 23.85 -0.22 1.08
N ARG A 276 23.04 -1.16 1.57
CA ARG A 276 23.54 -2.43 2.12
C ARG A 276 24.06 -3.37 1.03
N SER A 277 23.42 -3.40 -0.15
CA SER A 277 23.93 -4.20 -1.27
C SER A 277 25.28 -3.69 -1.78
N GLU A 278 25.43 -2.37 -1.94
CA GLU A 278 26.68 -1.77 -2.43
C GLU A 278 27.87 -2.04 -1.50
N ARG A 279 27.66 -1.92 -0.18
CA ARG A 279 28.69 -2.23 0.82
C ARG A 279 29.12 -3.70 0.80
N THR A 280 28.16 -4.62 0.63
CA THR A 280 28.45 -6.06 0.59
C THR A 280 29.28 -6.42 -0.65
N THR A 281 28.99 -5.82 -1.80
CA THR A 281 29.78 -6.01 -3.03
C THR A 281 31.21 -5.47 -2.86
N ALA A 282 31.35 -4.25 -2.32
CA ALA A 282 32.66 -3.64 -2.10
C ALA A 282 33.55 -4.43 -1.10
N GLU A 283 32.95 -5.08 -0.09
CA GLU A 283 33.68 -5.95 0.86
C GLU A 283 34.11 -7.30 0.26
N LEU A 284 33.42 -7.79 -0.78
CA LEU A 284 33.78 -9.03 -1.49
C LEU A 284 34.85 -8.82 -2.57
N GLU A 285 35.00 -7.58 -3.04
CA GLU A 285 35.99 -7.18 -4.06
C GLU A 285 37.32 -6.68 -3.46
N ALA A 286 37.39 -6.51 -2.13
CA ALA A 286 38.58 -6.07 -1.37
C ALA A 286 39.35 -7.24 -0.74
#